data_AF-A0A1D2QYP5-F1
#
_entry.id   AF-A0A1D2QYP5-F1
#
_cell.length_a   1.000
_cell.length_b   1.000
_cell.length_c   1.000
_cell.angle_alpha   90.00
_cell.angle_beta   90.00
_cell.angle_gamma   90.00
#
_symmetry.space_group_name_H-M   'P 1'
#
loop_
_entity.id
_entity.type
_entity.pdbx_description
1 polymer ?
#
loop_
_entity_poly.entity_id
_entity_poly.type
_entity_poly.pdbx_seq_one_letter_code
_entity_poly.pdbx_strand_id
1 'polypeptide(L)' 'MGLNRVFATATQQNERSVRVFERTGFRRAGVMREYHFLNEEKLDEILFEMIREDYLNNYKN' A
#
# COMPACT_ATOMS: atom_id res chain seq x y z
N MET A 1 -17.41 -10.56 3.01
CA MET A 1 -16.76 -9.48 3.79
C MET A 1 -17.38 -8.09 3.56
N GLY A 2 -17.96 -7.77 2.39
CA GLY A 2 -18.77 -6.54 2.24
C GLY A 2 -18.01 -5.21 2.36
N LEU A 3 -16.68 -5.22 2.24
CA LEU A 3 -15.84 -4.04 2.43
C LEU A 3 -15.92 -3.08 1.23
N ASN A 4 -15.87 -1.78 1.51
CA ASN A 4 -15.77 -0.73 0.49
C ASN A 4 -14.32 -0.31 0.21
N ARG A 5 -13.41 -0.56 1.15
CA ARG A 5 -12.02 -0.12 1.09
C ARG A 5 -11.13 -1.11 1.80
N VAL A 6 -9.93 -1.30 1.26
CA VAL A 6 -8.81 -1.98 1.91
C VAL A 6 -7.61 -1.04 1.89
N PHE A 7 -6.72 -1.21 2.86
CA PHE A 7 -5.44 -0.52 2.92
C PHE A 7 -4.35 -1.50 3.32
N ALA A 8 -3.13 -1.16 2.94
CA ALA A 8 -1.92 -1.89 3.32
C ALA A 8 -0.78 -0.90 3.48
N THR A 9 0.27 -1.32 4.17
CA THR A 9 1.50 -0.53 4.25
C THR A 9 2.67 -1.38 3.77
N ALA A 10 3.67 -0.73 3.18
CA ALA A 10 4.95 -1.36 2.91
C ALA A 10 6.10 -0.42 3.24
N THR A 11 7.12 -0.96 3.88
CA THR A 11 8.37 -0.27 4.16
C THR A 11 8.91 0.29 2.86
N GLN A 12 9.27 1.57 2.83
CA GLN A 12 9.65 2.25 1.61
C GLN A 12 10.85 1.58 0.91
N GLN A 13 11.76 0.99 1.69
CA GLN A 13 12.91 0.22 1.25
C GLN A 13 12.55 -1.16 0.68
N ASN A 14 11.37 -1.70 0.96
CA ASN A 14 10.89 -2.98 0.42
C ASN A 14 10.32 -2.78 -0.99
N GLU A 15 11.20 -2.46 -1.94
CA GLU A 15 10.81 -2.14 -3.32
C GLU A 15 10.02 -3.27 -3.99
N ARG A 16 10.25 -4.53 -3.59
CA ARG A 16 9.52 -5.68 -4.13
C ARG A 16 8.04 -5.61 -3.75
N SER A 17 7.74 -5.34 -2.48
CA SER A 17 6.36 -5.20 -2.01
C SER A 17 5.70 -3.94 -2.60
N VAL A 18 6.43 -2.82 -2.64
CA VAL A 18 5.97 -1.56 -3.26
C VAL A 18 5.54 -1.79 -4.71
N ARG A 19 6.37 -2.48 -5.52
CA ARG A 19 6.04 -2.81 -6.91
C ARG A 19 4.82 -3.71 -7.03
N VAL A 20 4.57 -4.62 -6.08
CA VAL A 20 3.37 -5.47 -6.10
C VAL A 20 2.12 -4.61 -5.92
N PHE A 21 2.12 -3.68 -4.96
CA PHE A 21 0.98 -2.79 -4.75
C PHE A 21 0.69 -1.91 -5.98
N GLU A 22 1.74 -1.32 -6.57
CA GLU A 22 1.61 -0.50 -7.78
C GLU A 22 1.04 -1.30 -8.97
N ARG A 23 1.43 -2.57 -9.13
CA ARG A 23 0.95 -3.42 -10.23
C ARG A 23 -0.44 -4.00 -10.01
N THR A 24 -0.91 -4.08 -8.77
CA THR A 24 -2.20 -4.70 -8.42
C THR A 24 -3.34 -3.69 -8.32
N GLY A 25 -3.08 -2.42 -8.66
CA GLY A 25 -4.09 -1.37 -8.71
C GLY A 25 -4.32 -0.65 -7.39
N PHE A 26 -3.47 -0.86 -6.38
CA PHE A 26 -3.47 -0.02 -5.19
C PHE A 26 -2.90 1.36 -5.52
N ARG A 27 -3.43 2.40 -4.86
CA ARG A 27 -2.95 3.77 -4.95
C ARG A 27 -2.09 4.11 -3.74
N ARG A 28 -1.03 4.89 -3.94
CA ARG A 28 -0.25 5.51 -2.85
C ARG A 28 -1.10 6.64 -2.23
N ALA A 29 -1.47 6.48 -0.96
CA ALA A 29 -2.30 7.43 -0.22
C ALA A 29 -1.48 8.40 0.66
N GLY A 30 -0.27 7.99 1.06
CA GLY A 30 0.61 8.81 1.90
C GLY A 30 1.86 8.06 2.35
N VAL A 31 2.68 8.74 3.16
CA VAL A 31 3.87 8.17 3.81
C VAL A 31 3.77 8.42 5.31
N MET A 32 3.91 7.36 6.09
CA MET A 32 4.01 7.40 7.54
C MET A 32 5.49 7.47 7.91
N ARG A 33 5.93 8.65 8.37
CA ARG A 33 7.34 8.89 8.70
C ARG A 33 7.71 8.23 10.01
N GLU A 34 8.90 7.63 10.06
CA GLU A 34 9.45 6.97 11.25
C GLU A 34 8.48 5.95 11.88
N TYR A 35 7.68 5.26 11.06
CA TYR A 35 6.61 4.38 11.54
C TYR A 35 7.15 3.12 12.24
N HIS A 36 8.24 2.56 11.71
CA HIS A 36 8.93 1.44 12.34
C HIS A 36 10.27 1.87 12.92
N PHE A 37 10.62 1.28 14.06
CA PHE A 37 11.97 1.33 14.61
C PHE A 37 12.52 -0.10 14.65
N LEU A 38 13.49 -0.40 13.80
CA LEU A 38 14.06 -1.74 13.63
C LEU A 38 15.56 -1.61 13.42
N ASN A 39 16.36 -2.41 14.13
CA ASN A 39 17.82 -2.38 14.03
C ASN A 39 18.42 -0.97 14.17
N GLU A 40 17.90 -0.19 15.13
CA GLU A 40 18.30 1.21 15.39
C GLU A 40 17.99 2.20 14.25
N GLU A 41 17.33 1.74 13.19
CA GLU A 41 16.87 2.58 12.09
C GLU A 41 15.39 2.91 12.24
N LYS A 42 15.05 4.17 11.91
CA LYS A 42 13.67 4.61 11.76
C LYS A 42 13.27 4.48 10.30
N LEU A 43 12.22 3.73 10.03
CA LEU A 43 11.79 3.38 8.69
C LEU A 43 10.44 4.01 8.36
N ASP A 44 10.35 4.56 7.17
CA ASP A 44 9.12 5.11 6.62
C ASP A 44 8.29 3.99 5.96
N GLU A 45 6.97 4.09 6.13
CA GLU A 45 6.00 3.18 5.52
C GLU A 45 5.16 3.93 4.50
N ILE A 46 5.01 3.36 3.31
CA ILE A 46 4.07 3.87 2.31
C ILE A 46 2.69 3.30 2.63
N LEU A 47 1.69 4.17 2.78
CA LEU A 47 0.29 3.78 2.88
C LEU A 47 -0.28 3.58 1.48
N PHE A 48 -0.81 2.39 1.23
CA PHE A 48 -1.54 2.02 0.04
C PHE A 48 -3.03 1.86 0.34
N GLU A 49 -3.89 2.25 -0.59
CA GLU A 49 -5.32 2.06 -0.50
C GLU A 49 -5.92 1.54 -1.82
N MET A 50 -7.03 0.84 -1.71
CA MET A 50 -7.88 0.48 -2.84
C MET A 50 -9.34 0.53 -2.38
N ILE A 51 -10.17 1.26 -3.12
CA ILE A 51 -11.61 1.22 -2.93
C ILE A 51 -12.25 0.17 -3.85
N ARG A 52 -13.46 -0.26 -3.52
CA ARG A 52 -14.21 -1.27 -4.27
C ARG A 52 -14.33 -0.93 -5.74
N GLU A 53 -14.52 0.36 -6.07
CA GLU A 53 -14.62 0.83 -7.45
C GLU A 53 -13.31 0.61 -8.23
N ASP A 54 -12.16 0.88 -7.62
CA ASP A 54 -10.84 0.64 -8.24
C ASP A 54 -10.64 -0.85 -8.54
N TYR A 55 -11.02 -1.72 -7.60
CA TYR A 55 -10.99 -3.16 -7.78
C TYR A 55 -11.89 -3.60 -8.93
N LEU A 56 -13.17 -3.19 -8.94
CA LEU A 56 -14.14 -3.60 -9.95
C LEU A 56 -13.76 -3.14 -11.36
N ASN A 57 -13.10 -1.99 -11.50
CA ASN A 57 -12.65 -1.49 -12.80
C ASN A 57 -11.41 -2.22 -13.33
N ASN A 58 -10.52 -2.73 -12.47
CA ASN A 58 -9.36 -3.52 -12.89
C ASN A 58 -9.71 -4.92 -13.42
N TYR A 59 -10.86 -5.49 -13.05
CA TYR A 59 -11.31 -6.83 -13.51
C TYR A 59 -12.20 -6.81 -14.76
N LYS A 60 -12.50 -5.62 -15.31
CA LYS A 60 -13.31 -5.47 -16.53
C LYS A 60 -12.49 -5.55 -17.83
N ASN A 61 -11.19 -5.83 -17.76
CA ASN A 61 -10.30 -6.02 -18.92
C ASN A 61 -9.86 -7.47 -19.04
#